data_AF-A0A9X3H221-F1
#
_entry.id   AF-A0A9X3H221-F1
#
_cell.length_a   1.000
_cell.length_b   1.000
_cell.length_c   1.000
_cell.angle_alpha   90.00
_cell.angle_beta   90.00
_cell.angle_gamma   90.00
#
_symmetry.space_group_name_H-M   'P 1'
#
loop_
_entity.id
_entity.type
_entity.pdbx_description
1 polymer ?
#
loop_
_entity_poly.entity_id
_entity_poly.type
_entity_poly.pdbx_seq_one_letter_code
_entity_poly.pdbx_strand_id
1 'polypeptide(L)'
;MPITALPTPPSRADAVNFSDRADAFLLALPGFVTEANALAVAVNNASAAASAAATSAVNAPGTNGTSTSAVAVGTGSKGFTTQAGKAWTVGQFVLVADYNTLGANWMHGQITAYAGTALTVNVLATGGGGTPSTWNISIAGPYVPASAAEIRACTATNSVITPAAMMAALADVTIADAATITPVTANFINAVITLGGNRTLANPTVTAAEVGKSGRIKIIQDGTGNRLLSFGSNWLFDGGNDFILSTTAGAVDYLYYDIESTTRIILSTKKGVA
;
A
#
# COMPACT_ATOMS: atom_id res chain seq x y z
N MET A 1 25.67 35.37 -28.92
CA MET A 1 27.02 35.83 -29.28
C MET A 1 27.21 37.22 -28.70
N PRO A 2 28.37 37.54 -28.11
CA PRO A 2 28.64 38.89 -27.64
C PRO A 2 28.73 39.85 -28.84
N ILE A 3 28.33 41.11 -28.64
CA ILE A 3 28.58 42.18 -29.61
C ILE A 3 30.09 42.43 -29.64
N THR A 4 30.65 42.49 -30.84
CA THR A 4 32.06 42.78 -31.08
C THR A 4 32.37 44.21 -30.64
N ALA A 5 33.45 44.39 -29.86
CA ALA A 5 33.85 45.71 -29.40
C ALA A 5 34.24 46.61 -30.58
N LEU A 6 33.79 47.87 -30.55
CA LEU A 6 34.15 48.84 -31.57
C LEU A 6 35.66 49.20 -31.47
N PRO A 7 36.34 49.47 -32.60
CA PRO A 7 37.71 49.98 -32.62
C PRO A 7 37.83 51.33 -31.90
N THR A 8 39.07 51.71 -31.54
CA THR A 8 39.34 53.01 -30.91
C THR A 8 38.78 54.16 -31.75
N PRO A 9 37.93 55.04 -31.19
CA PRO A 9 37.34 56.12 -31.95
C PRO A 9 38.40 57.14 -32.39
N PRO A 10 38.22 57.79 -33.56
CA PRO A 10 39.12 58.83 -34.01
C PRO A 10 39.06 60.05 -33.08
N SER A 11 40.21 60.66 -32.78
CA SER A 11 40.32 61.82 -31.89
C SER A 11 41.20 62.90 -32.50
N ARG A 12 40.72 64.15 -32.46
CA ARG A 12 41.49 65.30 -32.94
C ARG A 12 42.74 65.58 -32.11
N ALA A 13 42.83 65.03 -30.90
CA ALA A 13 44.02 65.08 -30.06
C ALA A 13 45.15 64.15 -30.56
N ASP A 14 44.85 63.23 -31.49
CA ASP A 14 45.79 62.30 -32.13
C ASP A 14 45.66 62.41 -33.65
N ALA A 15 46.04 63.57 -34.18
CA ALA A 15 45.86 63.91 -35.59
C ALA A 15 46.61 62.97 -36.55
N VAL A 16 47.72 62.37 -36.10
CA VAL A 16 48.53 61.43 -36.89
C VAL A 16 47.75 60.16 -37.22
N ASN A 17 46.95 59.64 -36.29
CA ASN A 17 46.21 58.38 -36.45
C ASN A 17 44.71 58.59 -36.73
N PHE A 18 44.25 59.84 -36.93
CA PHE A 18 42.82 60.16 -37.01
C PHE A 18 42.11 59.43 -38.14
N SER A 19 42.64 59.50 -39.37
CA SER A 19 42.00 58.93 -40.57
C SER A 19 41.93 57.41 -40.50
N ASP A 20 43.02 56.75 -40.12
CA ASP A 20 43.06 55.28 -39.99
C ASP A 20 42.05 54.78 -38.94
N ARG A 21 41.94 55.49 -37.80
CA ARG A 21 40.93 55.18 -36.77
C ARG A 21 39.51 55.48 -37.25
N ALA A 22 39.31 56.53 -38.04
CA ALA A 22 38.01 56.88 -38.58
C ALA A 22 37.51 55.80 -39.55
N ASP A 23 38.37 55.36 -40.46
CA ASP A 23 38.06 54.29 -41.41
C ASP A 23 37.77 52.98 -40.70
N ALA A 24 38.63 52.57 -39.74
CA ALA A 24 38.42 51.36 -38.95
C ALA A 24 37.10 51.40 -38.15
N PHE A 25 36.79 52.53 -37.51
CA PHE A 25 35.56 52.71 -36.76
C PHE A 25 34.32 52.64 -37.65
N LEU A 26 34.31 53.36 -38.79
CA LEU A 26 33.20 53.36 -39.74
C LEU A 26 32.97 51.98 -40.38
N LEU A 27 34.05 51.25 -40.69
CA LEU A 27 33.98 49.88 -41.21
C LEU A 27 33.38 48.89 -40.20
N ALA A 28 33.48 49.15 -38.90
CA ALA A 28 32.92 48.27 -37.86
C ALA A 28 31.40 48.46 -37.62
N LEU A 29 30.84 49.62 -37.99
CA LEU A 29 29.44 49.96 -37.70
C LEU A 29 28.41 49.02 -38.35
N PRO A 30 28.54 48.56 -39.61
CA PRO A 30 27.61 47.60 -40.20
C PRO A 30 27.58 46.25 -39.46
N GLY A 31 28.74 45.81 -38.97
CA GLY A 31 28.86 44.61 -38.14
C GLY A 31 28.13 44.79 -36.80
N PHE A 32 28.37 45.92 -36.13
CA PHE A 32 27.67 46.26 -34.90
C PHE A 32 26.14 46.30 -35.08
N VAL A 33 25.63 46.90 -36.16
CA VAL A 33 24.19 46.93 -36.47
C VAL A 33 23.64 45.50 -36.65
N THR A 34 24.37 44.65 -37.36
CA THR A 34 23.99 43.25 -37.57
C THR A 34 23.89 42.49 -36.25
N GLU A 35 24.92 42.62 -35.40
CA GLU A 35 24.97 41.97 -34.09
C GLU A 35 23.93 42.52 -33.11
N ALA A 36 23.69 43.84 -33.12
CA ALA A 36 22.67 44.48 -32.30
C ALA A 36 21.25 44.04 -32.70
N ASN A 37 20.96 43.94 -34.00
CA ASN A 37 19.70 43.39 -34.50
C ASN A 37 19.54 41.92 -34.14
N ALA A 38 20.60 41.12 -34.24
CA ALA A 38 20.59 39.72 -33.82
C ALA A 38 20.34 39.58 -32.31
N LEU A 39 20.92 40.46 -31.49
CA LEU A 39 20.66 40.51 -30.06
C LEU A 39 19.19 40.88 -29.77
N ALA A 40 18.62 41.86 -30.46
CA ALA A 40 17.22 42.22 -30.32
C ALA A 40 16.28 41.04 -30.62
N VAL A 41 16.57 40.28 -31.69
CA VAL A 41 15.84 39.05 -32.02
C VAL A 41 16.00 38.00 -30.90
N ALA A 42 17.21 37.79 -30.40
CA ALA A 42 17.45 36.83 -29.32
C ALA A 42 16.70 37.19 -28.03
N VAL A 43 16.66 38.47 -27.65
CA VAL A 43 15.91 38.96 -26.48
C VAL A 43 14.41 38.76 -26.67
N ASN A 44 13.87 39.09 -27.84
CA ASN A 44 12.45 38.88 -28.14
C ASN A 44 12.07 37.39 -28.09
N ASN A 45 12.92 36.52 -28.63
CA ASN A 45 12.72 35.07 -28.58
C ASN A 45 12.79 34.55 -27.14
N ALA A 46 13.74 35.04 -26.32
CA ALA A 46 13.85 34.66 -24.91
C ALA A 46 12.63 35.13 -24.11
N SER A 47 12.12 36.33 -24.37
CA SER A 47 10.88 36.85 -23.75
C SER A 47 9.67 35.98 -24.12
N ALA A 48 9.50 35.64 -25.40
CA ALA A 48 8.43 34.76 -25.85
C ALA A 48 8.53 33.36 -25.23
N ALA A 49 9.73 32.79 -25.16
CA ALA A 49 9.99 31.50 -24.52
C ALA A 49 9.67 31.54 -23.02
N ALA A 50 10.04 32.60 -22.31
CA ALA A 50 9.73 32.79 -20.90
C ALA A 50 8.22 32.88 -20.65
N SER A 51 7.49 33.63 -21.49
CA SER A 51 6.02 33.71 -21.41
C SER A 51 5.37 32.34 -21.66
N ALA A 52 5.81 31.61 -22.68
CA ALA A 52 5.31 30.27 -22.97
C ALA A 52 5.57 29.30 -21.81
N ALA A 53 6.77 29.31 -21.23
CA ALA A 53 7.12 28.48 -20.08
C ALA A 53 6.25 28.80 -18.86
N ALA A 54 5.97 30.08 -18.59
CA ALA A 54 5.08 30.48 -17.50
C ALA A 54 3.65 29.94 -17.71
N THR A 55 3.12 30.02 -18.94
CA THR A 55 1.80 29.45 -19.27
C THR A 55 1.79 27.94 -19.11
N SER A 56 2.83 27.22 -19.54
CA SER A 56 2.95 25.77 -19.35
C SER A 56 3.00 25.39 -17.87
N ALA A 57 3.70 26.15 -17.03
CA ALA A 57 3.79 25.89 -15.59
C ALA A 57 2.44 26.09 -14.86
N VAL A 58 1.69 27.13 -15.20
CA VAL A 58 0.36 27.39 -14.62
C VAL A 58 -0.64 26.30 -15.00
N ASN A 59 -0.54 25.75 -16.21
CA ASN A 59 -1.43 24.70 -16.72
C ASN A 59 -0.94 23.28 -16.41
N ALA A 60 0.18 23.12 -15.70
CA ALA A 60 0.71 21.82 -15.36
C ALA A 60 -0.30 21.04 -14.48
N PRO A 61 -0.67 19.80 -14.87
CA PRO A 61 -1.54 18.94 -14.07
C PRO A 61 -1.06 18.82 -12.62
N GLY A 62 -1.87 19.28 -11.67
CA GLY A 62 -1.58 19.10 -10.25
C GLY A 62 -1.73 17.62 -9.82
N THR A 63 -0.98 17.22 -8.80
CA THR A 63 -1.10 15.89 -8.15
C THR A 63 -2.05 15.88 -6.96
N ASN A 64 -2.62 17.04 -6.63
CA ASN A 64 -3.65 17.20 -5.60
C ASN A 64 -4.93 17.74 -6.23
N GLY A 65 -6.07 17.33 -5.70
CA GLY A 65 -7.39 17.82 -6.07
C GLY A 65 -8.26 17.95 -4.85
N THR A 66 -9.44 18.53 -5.03
CA THR A 66 -10.45 18.63 -3.98
C THR A 66 -11.76 18.03 -4.45
N SER A 67 -12.63 17.68 -3.52
CA SER A 67 -13.98 17.24 -3.82
C SER A 67 -14.97 17.79 -2.81
N THR A 68 -16.12 18.25 -3.32
CA THR A 68 -17.28 18.66 -2.51
C THR A 68 -18.38 17.60 -2.48
N SER A 69 -18.13 16.42 -3.05
CA SER A 69 -19.07 15.31 -3.01
C SER A 69 -19.29 14.84 -1.57
N ALA A 70 -20.56 14.71 -1.16
CA ALA A 70 -20.92 14.10 0.12
C ALA A 70 -20.69 12.59 0.03
N VAL A 71 -19.61 12.11 0.63
CA VAL A 71 -19.18 10.70 0.54
C VAL A 71 -19.03 10.14 1.94
N ALA A 72 -19.65 8.99 2.21
CA ALA A 72 -19.52 8.33 3.50
C ALA A 72 -18.12 7.71 3.63
N VAL A 73 -17.46 7.94 4.77
CA VAL A 73 -16.23 7.25 5.11
C VAL A 73 -16.51 5.75 5.22
N GLY A 74 -15.86 4.95 4.39
CA GLY A 74 -15.99 3.51 4.41
C GLY A 74 -15.16 2.83 3.32
N THR A 75 -14.90 1.54 3.50
CA THR A 75 -14.15 0.72 2.54
C THR A 75 -14.96 0.40 1.28
N GLY A 76 -14.29 -0.12 0.26
CA GLY A 76 -14.86 -0.45 -1.05
C GLY A 76 -14.92 0.74 -1.99
N SER A 77 -15.64 0.59 -3.10
CA SER A 77 -15.74 1.62 -4.14
C SER A 77 -16.40 2.90 -3.62
N LYS A 78 -15.75 4.04 -3.84
CA LYS A 78 -16.23 5.40 -3.52
C LYS A 78 -15.98 6.32 -4.72
N GLY A 79 -17.00 7.09 -5.08
CA GLY A 79 -16.95 8.06 -6.18
C GLY A 79 -16.83 9.49 -5.67
N PHE A 80 -16.01 10.29 -6.33
CA PHE A 80 -15.80 11.71 -6.03
C PHE A 80 -15.89 12.53 -7.31
N THR A 81 -16.53 13.69 -7.24
CA THR A 81 -16.40 14.72 -8.27
C THR A 81 -15.24 15.63 -7.90
N THR A 82 -14.27 15.77 -8.77
CA THR A 82 -13.04 16.53 -8.59
C THR A 82 -12.71 17.35 -9.83
N GLN A 83 -11.56 18.03 -9.88
CA GLN A 83 -11.15 18.75 -11.08
C GLN A 83 -10.72 17.78 -12.19
N ALA A 84 -10.87 18.19 -13.45
CA ALA A 84 -10.33 17.47 -14.59
C ALA A 84 -8.84 17.72 -14.80
N GLY A 85 -8.17 16.80 -15.50
CA GLY A 85 -6.78 16.98 -15.95
C GLY A 85 -5.73 16.94 -14.84
N LYS A 86 -6.00 16.29 -13.71
CA LYS A 86 -4.99 16.01 -12.68
C LYS A 86 -4.01 14.93 -13.15
N ALA A 87 -2.79 14.97 -12.63
CA ALA A 87 -1.75 13.97 -12.90
C ALA A 87 -2.00 12.67 -12.13
N TRP A 88 -3.21 12.14 -12.22
CA TRP A 88 -3.65 10.92 -11.58
C TRP A 88 -3.87 9.84 -12.63
N THR A 89 -3.39 8.64 -12.35
CA THR A 89 -3.58 7.47 -13.22
C THR A 89 -4.27 6.34 -12.46
N VAL A 90 -5.05 5.54 -13.18
CA VAL A 90 -5.64 4.31 -12.62
C VAL A 90 -4.52 3.41 -12.12
N GLY A 91 -4.69 2.87 -10.92
CA GLY A 91 -3.70 2.04 -10.22
C GLY A 91 -2.85 2.80 -9.19
N GLN A 92 -2.80 4.14 -9.24
CA GLN A 92 -2.15 4.92 -8.19
C GLN A 92 -2.98 4.92 -6.91
N PHE A 93 -2.31 5.07 -5.77
CA PHE A 93 -2.95 5.23 -4.47
C PHE A 93 -3.14 6.71 -4.14
N VAL A 94 -4.24 7.00 -3.45
CA VAL A 94 -4.57 8.32 -2.95
C VAL A 94 -4.99 8.28 -1.49
N LEU A 95 -4.69 9.36 -0.77
CA LEU A 95 -5.29 9.70 0.49
C LEU A 95 -6.35 10.77 0.23
N VAL A 96 -7.58 10.48 0.64
CA VAL A 96 -8.72 11.39 0.61
C VAL A 96 -9.03 11.79 2.04
N ALA A 97 -8.64 13.00 2.44
CA ALA A 97 -8.75 13.47 3.81
C ALA A 97 -9.68 14.68 3.89
N ASP A 98 -10.51 14.70 4.93
CA ASP A 98 -11.36 15.84 5.21
C ASP A 98 -10.52 16.98 5.83
N TYR A 99 -10.47 18.11 5.14
CA TYR A 99 -9.65 19.25 5.60
C TYR A 99 -10.29 20.02 6.76
N ASN A 100 -11.60 19.86 7.00
CA ASN A 100 -12.28 20.52 8.11
C ASN A 100 -12.08 19.81 9.45
N THR A 101 -11.80 18.51 9.42
CA THR A 101 -11.59 17.71 10.63
C THR A 101 -10.12 17.46 10.93
N LEU A 102 -9.21 18.20 10.27
CA LEU A 102 -7.75 18.13 10.48
C LEU A 102 -7.20 16.70 10.41
N GLY A 103 -7.75 15.88 9.49
CA GLY A 103 -7.29 14.51 9.27
C GLY A 103 -7.89 13.46 10.21
N ALA A 104 -8.95 13.78 10.97
CA ALA A 104 -9.69 12.75 11.72
C ALA A 104 -10.49 11.83 10.78
N ASN A 105 -11.09 12.39 9.72
CA ASN A 105 -11.81 11.64 8.71
C ASN A 105 -10.96 11.49 7.45
N TRP A 106 -10.68 10.26 7.04
CA TRP A 106 -9.93 9.99 5.82
C TRP A 106 -10.22 8.62 5.24
N MET A 107 -9.93 8.47 3.95
CA MET A 107 -10.00 7.25 3.18
C MET A 107 -8.70 7.08 2.40
N HIS A 108 -8.10 5.90 2.46
CA HIS A 108 -6.91 5.56 1.69
C HIS A 108 -7.24 4.41 0.74
N GLY A 109 -6.92 4.55 -0.55
CA GLY A 109 -7.32 3.58 -1.55
C GLY A 109 -6.66 3.75 -2.90
N GLN A 110 -6.96 2.83 -3.80
CA GLN A 110 -6.42 2.82 -5.16
C GLN A 110 -7.43 3.42 -6.14
N ILE A 111 -6.96 4.28 -7.04
CA ILE A 111 -7.78 4.83 -8.12
C ILE A 111 -8.15 3.70 -9.09
N THR A 112 -9.43 3.46 -9.28
CA THR A 112 -9.96 2.46 -10.23
C THR A 112 -10.51 3.09 -11.50
N ALA A 113 -10.90 4.37 -11.45
CA ALA A 113 -11.29 5.13 -12.62
C ALA A 113 -11.04 6.63 -12.40
N TYR A 114 -10.58 7.34 -13.43
CA TYR A 114 -10.52 8.80 -13.46
C TYR A 114 -10.77 9.29 -14.88
N ALA A 115 -11.86 10.02 -15.10
CA ALA A 115 -12.25 10.53 -16.41
C ALA A 115 -13.00 11.86 -16.27
N GLY A 116 -12.52 12.90 -16.95
CA GLY A 116 -13.05 14.25 -16.77
C GLY A 116 -12.96 14.65 -15.30
N THR A 117 -14.10 14.96 -14.68
CA THR A 117 -14.22 15.33 -13.26
C THR A 117 -14.60 14.16 -12.35
N ALA A 118 -14.84 12.95 -12.88
CA ALA A 118 -15.24 11.80 -12.09
C ALA A 118 -14.02 10.97 -11.68
N LEU A 119 -13.87 10.75 -10.37
CA LEU A 119 -12.85 9.89 -9.77
C LEU A 119 -13.55 8.76 -9.01
N THR A 120 -13.06 7.52 -9.16
CA THR A 120 -13.47 6.38 -8.35
C THR A 120 -12.25 5.77 -7.68
N VAL A 121 -12.37 5.55 -6.37
CA VAL A 121 -11.32 4.99 -5.52
C VAL A 121 -11.87 3.73 -4.85
N ASN A 122 -11.15 2.63 -4.94
CA ASN A 122 -11.38 1.46 -4.10
C ASN A 122 -10.68 1.69 -2.75
N VAL A 123 -11.46 2.07 -1.74
CA VAL A 123 -10.97 2.42 -0.41
C VAL A 123 -10.66 1.15 0.39
N LEU A 124 -9.44 1.08 0.92
CA LEU A 124 -8.91 -0.09 1.64
C LEU A 124 -8.72 0.17 3.14
N ALA A 125 -8.52 1.43 3.52
CA ALA A 125 -8.46 1.85 4.92
C ALA A 125 -9.14 3.19 5.12
N THR A 126 -9.61 3.40 6.35
CA THR A 126 -10.32 4.59 6.74
C THR A 126 -9.94 5.01 8.16
N GLY A 127 -10.08 6.30 8.45
CA GLY A 127 -10.14 6.83 9.81
C GLY A 127 -11.38 7.71 9.97
N GLY A 128 -11.92 7.75 11.18
CA GLY A 128 -13.13 8.51 11.48
C GLY A 128 -14.40 7.91 10.89
N GLY A 129 -15.39 8.75 10.58
CA GLY A 129 -16.72 8.32 10.14
C GLY A 129 -17.57 9.45 9.54
N GLY A 130 -18.84 9.17 9.29
CA GLY A 130 -19.80 10.15 8.76
C GLY A 130 -19.69 10.35 7.25
N THR A 131 -20.34 11.41 6.75
CA THR A 131 -20.43 11.74 5.31
C THR A 131 -19.95 13.17 5.02
N PRO A 132 -18.63 13.46 5.14
CA PRO A 132 -18.11 14.79 4.81
C PRO A 132 -18.26 15.14 3.32
N SER A 133 -18.20 16.44 3.04
CA SER A 133 -18.24 17.04 1.71
C SER A 133 -17.06 18.00 1.47
N THR A 134 -15.96 17.81 2.20
CA THR A 134 -14.81 18.70 2.19
C THR A 134 -13.51 17.93 2.07
N TRP A 135 -13.27 17.35 0.91
CA TRP A 135 -12.16 16.43 0.68
C TRP A 135 -10.97 17.11 0.02
N ASN A 136 -9.77 16.88 0.54
CA ASN A 136 -8.51 16.99 -0.18
C ASN A 136 -8.08 15.59 -0.64
N ILE A 137 -7.66 15.47 -1.89
CA ILE A 137 -7.24 14.21 -2.52
C ILE A 137 -5.79 14.39 -2.95
N SER A 138 -4.90 13.56 -2.43
CA SER A 138 -3.46 13.60 -2.73
C SER A 138 -2.93 12.21 -3.06
N ILE A 139 -1.86 12.15 -3.85
CA ILE A 139 -1.15 10.88 -4.11
C ILE A 139 -0.58 10.32 -2.80
N ALA A 140 -0.68 9.01 -2.63
CA ALA A 140 -0.18 8.29 -1.47
C ALA A 140 0.63 7.05 -1.89
N GLY A 141 1.38 6.49 -0.93
CA GLY A 141 2.04 5.21 -1.11
C GLY A 141 1.04 4.04 -1.15
N PRO A 142 1.44 2.86 -1.67
CA PRO A 142 0.58 1.70 -1.65
C PRO A 142 0.24 1.27 -0.22
N TYR A 143 -1.03 0.91 -0.01
CA TYR A 143 -1.51 0.29 1.22
C TYR A 143 -2.40 -0.88 0.84
N VAL A 144 -1.99 -2.09 1.19
CA VAL A 144 -2.76 -3.31 0.95
C VAL A 144 -2.88 -4.01 2.30
N PRO A 145 -4.05 -4.02 2.96
CA PRO A 145 -4.19 -4.71 4.23
C PRO A 145 -4.15 -6.22 4.01
N ALA A 146 -3.38 -6.94 4.84
CA ALA A 146 -3.37 -8.41 4.80
C ALA A 146 -4.71 -8.96 5.30
N SER A 147 -5.26 -9.95 4.60
CA SER A 147 -6.41 -10.71 5.07
C SER A 147 -6.01 -11.69 6.18
N ALA A 148 -6.99 -12.11 6.98
CA ALA A 148 -6.77 -13.12 8.00
C ALA A 148 -6.23 -14.44 7.41
N ALA A 149 -6.65 -14.81 6.19
CA ALA A 149 -6.16 -16.01 5.51
C ALA A 149 -4.68 -15.89 5.12
N GLU A 150 -4.27 -14.74 4.56
CA GLU A 150 -2.87 -14.51 4.18
C GLU A 150 -1.94 -14.45 5.39
N ILE A 151 -2.40 -13.89 6.51
CA ILE A 151 -1.65 -13.90 7.78
C ILE A 151 -1.45 -15.34 8.26
N ARG A 152 -2.50 -16.16 8.26
CA ARG A 152 -2.41 -17.55 8.74
C ARG A 152 -1.53 -18.42 7.84
N ALA A 153 -1.56 -18.19 6.53
CA ALA A 153 -0.77 -18.95 5.57
C ALA A 153 0.67 -18.41 5.39
N CYS A 154 1.01 -17.27 6.02
CA CYS A 154 2.28 -16.58 5.83
C CYS A 154 2.57 -16.23 4.35
N THR A 155 1.54 -15.89 3.57
CA THR A 155 1.67 -15.66 2.10
C THR A 155 1.71 -14.20 1.69
N ALA A 156 1.41 -13.27 2.59
CA ALA A 156 1.47 -11.83 2.29
C ALA A 156 2.92 -11.34 2.20
N THR A 157 3.33 -10.80 1.04
CA THR A 157 4.69 -10.27 0.83
C THR A 157 4.78 -8.75 0.88
N ASN A 158 3.70 -8.04 0.53
CA ASN A 158 3.68 -6.58 0.39
C ASN A 158 2.45 -5.94 1.06
N SER A 159 1.93 -6.62 2.09
CA SER A 159 0.70 -6.20 2.78
C SER A 159 1.00 -5.69 4.19
N VAL A 160 0.20 -4.74 4.65
CA VAL A 160 0.24 -4.20 6.01
C VAL A 160 -0.60 -5.09 6.92
N ILE A 161 -0.01 -5.56 8.03
CA ILE A 161 -0.73 -6.24 9.10
C ILE A 161 -1.25 -5.18 10.07
N THR A 162 -2.57 -5.06 10.19
CA THR A 162 -3.21 -4.19 11.19
C THR A 162 -3.54 -4.99 12.46
N PRO A 163 -3.71 -4.32 13.62
CA PRO A 163 -4.19 -5.01 14.83
C PRO A 163 -5.50 -5.77 14.61
N ALA A 164 -6.44 -5.19 13.85
CA ALA A 164 -7.71 -5.84 13.53
C ALA A 164 -7.52 -7.09 12.65
N ALA A 165 -6.66 -7.03 11.62
CA ALA A 165 -6.36 -8.17 10.78
C ALA A 165 -5.70 -9.31 11.57
N MET A 166 -4.79 -8.97 12.49
CA MET A 166 -4.17 -9.94 13.40
C MET A 166 -5.21 -10.60 14.32
N MET A 167 -6.11 -9.82 14.92
CA MET A 167 -7.20 -10.37 15.74
C MET A 167 -8.13 -11.28 14.93
N ALA A 168 -8.44 -10.93 13.68
CA ALA A 168 -9.23 -11.77 12.78
C ALA A 168 -8.50 -13.08 12.41
N ALA A 169 -7.17 -13.05 12.25
CA ALA A 169 -6.36 -14.24 12.02
C ALA A 169 -6.34 -15.21 13.22
N LEU A 170 -6.43 -14.67 14.44
CA LEU A 170 -6.44 -15.40 15.71
C LEU A 170 -7.81 -15.99 16.09
N ALA A 171 -8.89 -15.64 15.39
CA ALA A 171 -10.21 -16.21 15.67
C ALA A 171 -10.21 -17.74 15.50
N ASP A 172 -10.99 -18.44 16.33
CA ASP A 172 -11.11 -19.90 16.25
C ASP A 172 -11.73 -20.28 14.88
N VAL A 173 -11.02 -21.12 14.11
CA VAL A 173 -11.50 -21.67 12.84
C VAL A 173 -12.06 -23.07 13.06
N THR A 174 -13.30 -23.31 12.66
CA THR A 174 -13.91 -24.64 12.75
C THR A 174 -13.28 -25.58 11.73
N ILE A 175 -12.73 -26.70 12.20
CA ILE A 175 -12.33 -27.82 11.37
C ILE A 175 -13.51 -28.78 11.26
N ALA A 176 -13.82 -29.21 10.04
CA ALA A 176 -14.90 -30.16 9.80
C ALA A 176 -14.57 -31.52 10.44
N ASP A 177 -15.57 -32.11 11.08
CA ASP A 177 -15.50 -33.46 11.62
C ASP A 177 -15.50 -34.50 10.48
N ALA A 178 -14.61 -35.48 10.58
CA ALA A 178 -14.46 -36.57 9.63
C ALA A 178 -13.83 -37.78 10.33
N ALA A 179 -13.99 -38.99 9.78
CA ALA A 179 -13.35 -40.18 10.33
C ALA A 179 -11.81 -40.01 10.46
N THR A 180 -11.21 -39.40 9.45
CA THR A 180 -9.82 -38.93 9.45
C THR A 180 -9.81 -37.43 9.18
N ILE A 181 -9.40 -36.67 10.18
CA ILE A 181 -9.26 -35.22 10.11
C ILE A 181 -7.83 -34.93 9.71
N THR A 182 -7.62 -34.27 8.58
CA THR A 182 -6.30 -33.80 8.12
C THR A 182 -6.25 -32.29 8.26
N PRO A 183 -5.65 -31.74 9.34
CA PRO A 183 -5.61 -30.30 9.52
C PRO A 183 -4.73 -29.64 8.46
N VAL A 184 -5.18 -28.48 7.97
CA VAL A 184 -4.39 -27.61 7.10
C VAL A 184 -3.96 -26.43 7.96
N THR A 185 -2.71 -26.43 8.45
CA THR A 185 -2.24 -25.42 9.40
C THR A 185 -2.21 -24.02 8.80
N ALA A 186 -2.14 -23.88 7.47
CA ALA A 186 -2.25 -22.59 6.79
C ALA A 186 -3.64 -21.93 6.99
N ASN A 187 -4.67 -22.70 7.34
CA ASN A 187 -6.03 -22.19 7.48
C ASN A 187 -6.37 -21.66 8.87
N PHE A 188 -5.55 -21.93 9.90
CA PHE A 188 -5.84 -21.54 11.28
C PHE A 188 -4.57 -21.14 12.05
N ILE A 189 -4.71 -20.25 13.03
CA ILE A 189 -3.77 -20.18 14.16
C ILE A 189 -4.43 -20.84 15.37
N ASN A 190 -5.72 -20.53 15.59
CA ASN A 190 -6.54 -21.22 16.57
C ASN A 190 -7.66 -21.95 15.83
N ALA A 191 -7.91 -23.20 16.23
CA ALA A 191 -8.95 -24.03 15.64
C ALA A 191 -9.87 -24.62 16.70
N VAL A 192 -11.06 -25.03 16.27
CA VAL A 192 -12.03 -25.80 17.07
C VAL A 192 -12.54 -27.00 16.27
N ILE A 193 -12.67 -28.13 16.95
CA ILE A 193 -13.19 -29.38 16.42
C ILE A 193 -14.18 -29.95 17.42
N THR A 194 -15.38 -30.32 16.96
CA THR A 194 -16.33 -31.12 17.75
C THR A 194 -16.35 -32.53 17.18
N LEU A 195 -16.00 -33.53 17.99
CA LEU A 195 -15.88 -34.92 17.55
C LEU A 195 -17.25 -35.57 17.46
N GLY A 196 -17.69 -35.96 16.25
CA GLY A 196 -18.94 -36.70 16.04
C GLY A 196 -18.79 -38.22 16.16
N GLY A 197 -17.60 -38.72 16.51
CA GLY A 197 -17.28 -40.13 16.59
C GLY A 197 -15.83 -40.35 17.01
N ASN A 198 -15.38 -41.60 17.00
CA ASN A 198 -13.95 -41.89 17.17
C ASN A 198 -13.21 -41.45 15.90
N ARG A 199 -12.23 -40.55 16.05
CA ARG A 199 -11.54 -39.90 14.93
C ARG A 199 -10.04 -40.16 14.96
N THR A 200 -9.41 -39.93 13.81
CA THR A 200 -7.95 -39.81 13.68
C THR A 200 -7.60 -38.39 13.32
N LEU A 201 -6.75 -37.72 14.10
CA LEU A 201 -6.07 -36.48 13.71
C LEU A 201 -4.81 -36.84 12.92
N ALA A 202 -4.92 -36.91 11.60
CA ALA A 202 -3.81 -37.24 10.73
C ALA A 202 -2.70 -36.17 10.79
N ASN A 203 -1.54 -36.50 10.22
CA ASN A 203 -0.45 -35.53 10.06
C ASN A 203 -0.95 -34.34 9.20
N PRO A 204 -0.75 -33.09 9.64
CA PRO A 204 -1.19 -31.93 8.90
C PRO A 204 -0.28 -31.66 7.70
N THR A 205 -0.78 -30.86 6.76
CA THR A 205 0.08 -30.28 5.71
C THR A 205 0.72 -29.00 6.25
N VAL A 206 2.04 -29.01 6.40
CA VAL A 206 2.84 -27.90 6.93
C VAL A 206 3.88 -27.49 5.88
N THR A 207 3.96 -26.20 5.60
CA THR A 207 4.99 -25.61 4.73
C THR A 207 6.16 -25.05 5.53
N ALA A 208 7.30 -24.81 4.88
CA ALA A 208 8.47 -24.22 5.53
C ALA A 208 8.21 -22.81 6.11
N ALA A 209 7.28 -22.06 5.52
CA ALA A 209 6.89 -20.72 5.99
C ALA A 209 6.10 -20.74 7.31
N GLU A 210 5.63 -21.92 7.74
CA GLU A 210 4.87 -22.12 8.97
C GLU A 210 5.73 -22.64 10.13
N VAL A 211 7.01 -22.92 9.90
CA VAL A 211 7.93 -23.32 10.97
C VAL A 211 8.09 -22.15 11.97
N GLY A 212 7.95 -22.45 13.27
CA GLY A 212 7.89 -21.49 14.36
C GLY A 212 6.50 -20.91 14.63
N LYS A 213 5.48 -21.33 13.86
CA LYS A 213 4.08 -20.98 14.14
C LYS A 213 3.55 -21.81 15.31
N SER A 214 2.93 -21.14 16.26
CA SER A 214 2.29 -21.78 17.42
C SER A 214 0.83 -21.34 17.54
N GLY A 215 0.02 -22.14 18.24
CA GLY A 215 -1.42 -21.87 18.38
C GLY A 215 -2.13 -22.92 19.21
N ARG A 216 -3.46 -23.02 19.07
CA ARG A 216 -4.26 -24.03 19.78
C ARG A 216 -5.30 -24.72 18.91
N ILE A 217 -5.61 -25.96 19.24
CA ILE A 217 -6.75 -26.71 18.74
C ILE A 217 -7.64 -27.06 19.94
N LYS A 218 -8.84 -26.50 19.97
CA LYS A 218 -9.90 -26.82 20.94
C LYS A 218 -10.64 -28.06 20.44
N ILE A 219 -10.70 -29.09 21.27
CA ILE A 219 -11.39 -30.35 20.97
C ILE A 219 -12.59 -30.45 21.90
N ILE A 220 -13.76 -30.73 21.34
CA ILE A 220 -15.03 -30.81 22.05
C ILE A 220 -15.63 -32.20 21.82
N GLN A 221 -16.03 -32.87 22.90
CA GLN A 221 -16.86 -34.07 22.82
C GLN A 221 -18.26 -33.69 22.29
N ASP A 222 -18.86 -34.53 21.43
CA ASP A 222 -20.27 -34.35 21.08
C ASP A 222 -21.21 -34.54 22.29
N GLY A 223 -22.51 -34.45 22.04
CA GLY A 223 -23.54 -34.65 23.06
C GLY A 223 -23.62 -36.07 23.64
N THR A 224 -22.86 -37.03 23.10
CA THR A 224 -22.79 -38.41 23.64
C THR A 224 -21.56 -38.59 24.53
N GLY A 225 -20.43 -38.00 24.14
CA GLY A 225 -19.15 -38.22 24.82
C GLY A 225 -18.51 -39.57 24.47
N ASN A 226 -17.47 -39.92 25.23
CA ASN A 226 -16.65 -41.12 25.06
C ASN A 226 -16.00 -41.25 23.67
N ARG A 227 -15.77 -40.14 22.96
CA ARG A 227 -15.05 -40.15 21.68
C ARG A 227 -13.55 -40.25 21.92
N LEU A 228 -12.91 -41.11 21.14
CA LEU A 228 -11.46 -41.24 21.08
C LEU A 228 -10.90 -40.40 19.93
N LEU A 229 -9.72 -39.83 20.15
CA LEU A 229 -8.92 -39.20 19.10
C LEU A 229 -7.55 -39.89 19.10
N SER A 230 -7.22 -40.50 17.96
CA SER A 230 -5.89 -41.01 17.68
C SER A 230 -5.09 -39.99 16.88
N PHE A 231 -3.76 -40.06 16.91
CA PHE A 231 -2.89 -39.05 16.34
C PHE A 231 -1.94 -39.64 15.29
N GLY A 232 -1.67 -38.87 14.24
CA GLY A 232 -0.55 -39.13 13.34
C GLY A 232 0.81 -38.94 14.02
N SER A 233 1.85 -39.56 13.45
CA SER A 233 3.21 -39.60 14.01
C SER A 233 3.90 -38.24 14.19
N ASN A 234 3.43 -37.19 13.52
CA ASN A 234 4.05 -35.87 13.57
C ASN A 234 3.62 -35.07 14.82
N TRP A 235 2.56 -35.52 15.51
CA TRP A 235 2.09 -34.95 16.77
C TRP A 235 2.89 -35.55 17.93
N LEU A 236 3.76 -34.75 18.52
CA LEU A 236 4.70 -35.19 19.55
C LEU A 236 4.24 -34.70 20.93
N PHE A 237 3.80 -35.63 21.77
CA PHE A 237 3.38 -35.37 23.13
C PHE A 237 4.53 -35.48 24.13
N ASP A 238 4.39 -34.79 25.27
CA ASP A 238 5.31 -34.94 26.38
C ASP A 238 5.34 -36.40 26.89
N GLY A 239 6.55 -36.90 27.19
CA GLY A 239 6.75 -38.29 27.60
C GLY A 239 6.41 -39.36 26.55
N GLY A 240 6.10 -38.99 25.30
CA GLY A 240 5.89 -39.91 24.17
C GLY A 240 4.58 -40.72 24.20
N ASN A 241 3.67 -40.42 25.12
CA ASN A 241 2.36 -41.09 25.21
C ASN A 241 1.27 -40.22 24.57
N ASP A 242 0.37 -40.84 23.80
CA ASP A 242 -0.77 -40.14 23.21
C ASP A 242 -1.68 -39.51 24.27
N PHE A 243 -2.20 -38.33 23.95
CA PHE A 243 -3.13 -37.62 24.82
C PHE A 243 -4.49 -38.31 24.87
N ILE A 244 -4.99 -38.56 26.09
CA ILE A 244 -6.32 -39.13 26.33
C ILE A 244 -7.31 -38.01 26.62
N LEU A 245 -8.34 -37.89 25.78
CA LEU A 245 -9.39 -36.88 25.92
C LEU A 245 -10.22 -37.05 27.20
N SER A 246 -10.87 -35.96 27.60
CA SER A 246 -12.01 -35.99 28.52
C SER A 246 -13.19 -36.67 27.83
N THR A 247 -13.97 -37.46 28.57
CA THR A 247 -14.99 -38.35 27.99
C THR A 247 -16.42 -37.89 28.22
N THR A 248 -16.67 -36.95 29.13
CA THR A 248 -18.02 -36.42 29.35
C THR A 248 -18.55 -35.75 28.07
N ALA A 249 -19.84 -35.93 27.77
CA ALA A 249 -20.50 -35.22 26.69
C ALA A 249 -20.26 -33.70 26.81
N GLY A 250 -19.90 -33.04 25.70
CA GLY A 250 -19.59 -31.60 25.67
C GLY A 250 -18.28 -31.20 26.37
N ALA A 251 -17.49 -32.14 26.92
CA ALA A 251 -16.21 -31.81 27.53
C ALA A 251 -15.25 -31.16 26.53
N VAL A 252 -14.45 -30.22 27.02
CA VAL A 252 -13.49 -29.46 26.20
C VAL A 252 -12.06 -29.75 26.65
N ASP A 253 -11.22 -30.09 25.68
CA ASP A 253 -9.77 -30.23 25.84
C ASP A 253 -9.05 -29.29 24.86
N TYR A 254 -7.81 -28.93 25.18
CA TYR A 254 -6.98 -28.08 24.32
C TYR A 254 -5.65 -28.76 24.02
N LEU A 255 -5.25 -28.71 22.74
CA LEU A 255 -3.91 -28.98 22.28
C LEU A 255 -3.26 -27.64 21.93
N TYR A 256 -2.19 -27.27 22.61
CA TYR A 256 -1.32 -26.17 22.21
C TYR A 256 -0.21 -26.75 21.37
N TYR A 257 0.02 -26.19 20.19
CA TYR A 257 0.99 -26.71 19.23
C TYR A 257 2.09 -25.71 18.97
N ASP A 258 3.28 -26.23 18.70
CA ASP A 258 4.43 -25.50 18.15
C ASP A 258 5.02 -26.27 16.97
N ILE A 259 5.11 -25.62 15.81
CA ILE A 259 5.61 -26.24 14.58
C ILE A 259 7.14 -26.12 14.53
N GLU A 260 7.85 -27.12 15.03
CA GLU A 260 9.33 -27.17 15.02
C GLU A 260 9.88 -27.45 13.60
N SER A 261 9.17 -28.25 12.81
CA SER A 261 9.49 -28.50 11.40
C SER A 261 8.25 -28.96 10.63
N THR A 262 8.38 -29.20 9.32
CA THR A 262 7.28 -29.72 8.48
C THR A 262 6.77 -31.11 8.89
N THR A 263 7.51 -31.84 9.73
CA THR A 263 7.16 -33.19 10.19
C THR A 263 7.20 -33.36 11.71
N ARG A 264 7.48 -32.29 12.47
CA ARG A 264 7.59 -32.35 13.93
C ARG A 264 6.78 -31.21 14.55
N ILE A 265 5.74 -31.57 15.30
CA ILE A 265 4.83 -30.63 15.95
C ILE A 265 4.77 -30.99 17.43
N ILE A 266 5.31 -30.10 18.25
CA ILE A 266 5.36 -30.30 19.70
C ILE A 266 4.02 -29.91 20.29
N LEU A 267 3.46 -30.78 21.14
CA LEU A 267 2.17 -30.56 21.79
C LEU A 267 2.32 -30.38 23.30
N SER A 268 1.57 -29.42 23.82
CA SER A 268 1.23 -29.30 25.24
C SER A 268 -0.29 -29.36 25.39
N THR A 269 -0.78 -30.00 26.45
CA THR A 269 -2.22 -30.32 26.55
C THR A 269 -2.85 -29.75 27.79
N LYS A 270 -4.11 -29.31 27.69
CA LYS A 270 -4.96 -28.97 28.83
C LYS A 270 -6.25 -29.77 28.74
N LYS A 271 -6.49 -30.60 29.75
CA LYS A 271 -7.63 -31.51 29.82
C LYS A 271 -8.76 -30.95 30.70
N GLY A 272 -10.00 -31.22 30.30
CA GLY A 272 -11.19 -31.08 31.15
C GLY A 272 -11.48 -29.64 31.57
N VAL A 273 -11.39 -28.71 30.62
CA VAL A 273 -11.70 -27.31 30.91
C VAL A 273 -13.22 -27.15 31.00
N ALA A 274 -13.68 -26.70 32.17
CA ALA A 274 -15.08 -26.40 32.46
C ALA A 274 -15.54 -25.10 31.78
#